data_AF-A0A180G005-F1
#
_entry.id   AF-A0A180G005-F1
#
_cell.length_a   1.000
_cell.length_b   1.000
_cell.length_c   1.000
_cell.angle_alpha   90.00
_cell.angle_beta   90.00
_cell.angle_gamma   90.00
#
_symmetry.space_group_name_H-M   'P 1'
#
loop_
_entity.id
_entity.type
_entity.pdbx_description
1 polymer ?
#
loop_
_entity_poly.entity_id
_entity_poly.type
_entity_poly.pdbx_seq_one_letter_code
_entity_poly.pdbx_strand_id
1 'polypeptide(L)'
;MVSDRHKFHRSSRLPARETRLQRQYRLAKKKEAEDEMAAYHADNARRAAERAVRVLDVNPPDFAEDYSAGPATYDGPSYWEDEENVDQHEETRAEIGSYYQGLIQQQRWRNWTDVFDALFPAYTLLKQVTNDWTLPGSFDDNSKKLCNCESHQKKTRPVDLVDLLGQQRKMISFCLCTPDPVQIMAHGYLASTPIFPQTAFSLRLLNFYDLLWNLCNAAATPFAEVLRRWNESISMRLYNKKETKPRDLRRTLIAAIDVYRLLLAKHRTVVETFSSDCPQDILAQRSCPACFGAALPVANPTQPADTQEIFVCLDGNFQHRHHERASKNHLPLQTPDMFLKPEEIDAAERNIISHEQAQKKTQIAKDRCSDQHKAADDKRNASTWKGCDDTGLMGCCCRHDSLVYFCNINRAGEGRCLPMAILERLFKEIQPQMKLRVLYDIGCSLDKFIKIRKLLPSETPRMKFATSIFHSYVHEWECQMKYNPRYNVGWGLSDGEGLERLWSYLSPLVSFLRNAARNHRLNCSTIAACSTTNW
;
A
#
# COMPACT_ATOMS: atom_id res chain seq x y z
N MET A 1 27.39 -6.70 -42.25
CA MET A 1 27.82 -5.37 -41.72
C MET A 1 26.58 -4.63 -41.25
N VAL A 2 26.71 -3.98 -40.10
CA VAL A 2 25.67 -3.47 -39.18
C VAL A 2 24.52 -2.73 -39.88
N SER A 3 23.27 -3.11 -39.59
CA SER A 3 22.05 -2.43 -40.06
C SER A 3 21.32 -1.71 -38.92
N ASP A 4 20.66 -0.60 -39.28
CA ASP A 4 20.11 0.50 -38.47
C ASP A 4 18.99 0.16 -37.45
N ARG A 5 19.13 -0.91 -36.66
CA ARG A 5 18.16 -1.33 -35.63
C ARG A 5 18.39 -0.77 -34.22
N HIS A 6 18.89 0.47 -34.10
CA HIS A 6 19.15 1.11 -32.79
C HIS A 6 18.32 2.38 -32.52
N LYS A 7 17.11 2.49 -33.06
CA LYS A 7 16.21 3.65 -32.81
C LYS A 7 14.89 3.30 -32.11
N PHE A 8 14.89 2.36 -31.16
CA PHE A 8 13.69 2.04 -30.36
C PHE A 8 13.88 2.18 -28.83
N HIS A 9 14.78 3.08 -28.39
CA HIS A 9 14.89 3.50 -26.99
C HIS A 9 14.92 5.03 -26.87
N ARG A 10 13.84 5.71 -27.28
CA ARG A 10 13.53 7.09 -26.85
C ARG A 10 12.02 7.35 -26.96
N SER A 11 11.25 6.87 -26.00
CA SER A 11 9.86 7.32 -25.79
C SER A 11 9.49 7.32 -24.31
N SER A 12 10.37 7.90 -23.49
CA SER A 12 10.02 8.55 -22.21
C SER A 12 10.67 9.93 -22.09
N ARG A 13 11.16 10.47 -23.21
CA ARG A 13 11.52 11.89 -23.31
C ARG A 13 10.29 12.62 -23.82
N LEU A 14 9.57 13.27 -22.91
CA LEU A 14 8.72 14.41 -23.28
C LEU A 14 9.54 15.32 -24.21
N PRO A 15 8.97 15.82 -25.32
CA PRO A 15 9.72 16.69 -26.21
C PRO A 15 10.29 17.86 -25.40
N ALA A 16 11.60 18.10 -25.51
CA ALA A 16 12.29 19.21 -24.84
C ALA A 16 11.81 20.61 -25.30
N ARG A 17 10.85 20.65 -26.22
CA ARG A 17 10.17 21.85 -26.68
C ARG A 17 8.67 21.63 -26.63
N GLU A 18 8.05 22.33 -25.71
CA GLU A 18 6.61 22.47 -25.60
C GLU A 18 6.05 23.10 -26.89
N THR A 19 5.07 22.44 -27.53
CA THR A 19 4.37 23.05 -28.67
C THR A 19 3.49 24.20 -28.20
N ARG A 20 3.15 25.15 -29.09
CA ARG A 20 2.31 26.32 -28.73
C ARG A 20 0.95 25.92 -28.14
N LEU A 21 0.36 24.83 -28.66
CA LEU A 21 -0.88 24.23 -28.17
C LEU A 21 -0.71 23.62 -26.77
N GLN A 22 0.36 22.83 -26.55
CA GLN A 22 0.68 22.27 -25.23
C GLN A 22 0.95 23.38 -24.20
N ARG A 23 1.61 24.47 -24.60
CA ARG A 23 1.84 25.65 -23.74
C ARG A 23 0.55 26.34 -23.36
N GLN A 24 -0.36 26.56 -24.32
CA GLN A 24 -1.66 27.15 -24.04
C GLN A 24 -2.48 26.26 -23.12
N TYR A 25 -2.50 24.95 -23.37
CA TYR A 25 -3.21 23.99 -22.54
C TYR A 25 -2.64 23.92 -21.12
N ARG A 26 -1.31 23.85 -20.96
CA ARG A 26 -0.65 23.86 -19.64
C ARG A 26 -0.91 25.17 -18.90
N LEU A 27 -0.86 26.32 -19.57
CA LEU A 27 -1.15 27.61 -18.95
C LEU A 27 -2.63 27.71 -18.53
N ALA A 28 -3.55 27.17 -19.33
CA ALA A 28 -4.97 27.10 -18.98
C ALA A 28 -5.20 26.20 -17.75
N LYS A 29 -4.61 25.00 -17.73
CA LYS A 29 -4.68 24.08 -16.59
C LYS A 29 -3.99 24.63 -15.34
N LYS A 30 -2.90 25.37 -15.50
CA LYS A 30 -2.25 26.08 -14.40
C LYS A 30 -3.18 27.14 -13.81
N LYS A 31 -3.87 27.92 -14.65
CA LYS A 31 -4.82 28.94 -14.21
C LYS A 31 -6.03 28.31 -13.50
N GLU A 32 -6.57 27.22 -14.04
CA GLU A 32 -7.67 26.46 -13.42
C GLU A 32 -7.30 25.96 -12.02
N ALA A 33 -6.09 25.38 -11.87
CA ALA A 33 -5.60 24.96 -10.56
C ALA A 33 -5.34 26.14 -9.59
N GLU A 34 -4.86 27.29 -10.10
CA GLU A 34 -4.71 28.51 -9.31
C GLU A 34 -6.07 29.07 -8.85
N ASP A 35 -7.10 29.02 -9.72
CA ASP A 35 -8.47 29.45 -9.42
C ASP A 35 -9.15 28.50 -8.42
N GLU A 36 -8.97 27.18 -8.54
CA GLU A 36 -9.46 26.18 -7.58
C GLU A 36 -8.82 26.37 -6.19
N MET A 37 -7.51 26.61 -6.13
CA MET A 37 -6.82 26.92 -4.88
C MET A 37 -7.31 28.23 -4.27
N ALA A 38 -7.55 29.27 -5.09
CA ALA A 38 -8.11 30.53 -4.60
C ALA A 38 -9.52 30.35 -4.00
N ALA A 39 -10.38 29.54 -4.64
CA ALA A 39 -11.70 29.19 -4.12
C ALA A 39 -11.61 28.40 -2.81
N TYR A 40 -10.69 27.44 -2.71
CA TYR A 40 -10.40 26.70 -1.48
C TYR A 40 -9.96 27.63 -0.35
N HIS A 41 -9.08 28.60 -0.63
CA HIS A 41 -8.65 29.58 0.37
C HIS A 41 -9.78 30.48 0.86
N ALA A 42 -10.68 30.89 -0.03
CA ALA A 42 -11.85 31.68 0.34
C ALA A 42 -12.80 30.89 1.26
N ASP A 43 -13.06 29.61 0.96
CA ASP A 43 -13.89 28.76 1.83
C ASP A 43 -13.21 28.46 3.18
N ASN A 44 -11.89 28.23 3.18
CA ASN A 44 -11.15 27.96 4.41
C ASN A 44 -11.07 29.21 5.31
N ALA A 45 -10.94 30.41 4.74
CA ALA A 45 -11.01 31.66 5.49
C ALA A 45 -12.38 31.86 6.14
N ARG A 46 -13.47 31.50 5.44
CA ARG A 46 -14.83 31.53 5.99
C ARG A 46 -14.99 30.56 7.17
N ARG A 47 -14.54 29.31 7.02
CA ARG A 47 -14.58 28.30 8.10
C ARG A 47 -13.70 28.67 9.29
N ALA A 48 -12.56 29.34 9.04
CA ALA A 48 -11.68 29.83 10.10
C ALA A 48 -12.34 30.94 10.93
N ALA A 49 -13.09 31.83 10.29
CA ALA A 49 -13.89 32.84 10.98
C ALA A 49 -15.01 32.21 11.83
N GLU A 50 -15.70 31.18 11.31
CA GLU A 50 -16.72 30.43 12.05
C GLU A 50 -16.15 29.66 13.26
N ARG A 51 -14.92 29.12 13.15
CA ARG A 51 -14.21 28.48 14.27
C ARG A 51 -13.76 29.49 15.32
N ALA A 52 -13.34 30.69 14.93
CA ALA A 52 -12.92 31.73 15.87
C ALA A 52 -14.05 32.17 16.81
N VAL A 53 -15.31 32.12 16.35
CA VAL A 53 -16.49 32.40 17.18
C VAL A 53 -16.79 31.29 18.19
N ARG A 54 -16.42 30.02 17.91
CA ARG A 54 -16.63 28.89 18.84
C ARG A 54 -15.55 28.69 19.89
N VAL A 55 -14.36 29.28 19.72
CA VAL A 55 -13.22 29.09 20.63
C VAL A 55 -13.30 29.98 21.89
N LEU A 56 -14.23 30.94 21.94
CA LEU A 56 -14.44 31.77 23.14
C LEU A 56 -15.11 31.04 24.32
N ASP A 57 -15.50 29.77 24.17
CA ASP A 57 -16.29 29.06 25.20
C ASP A 57 -15.69 27.74 25.72
N VAL A 58 -14.41 27.45 25.44
CA VAL A 58 -13.76 26.23 25.98
C VAL A 58 -12.30 26.52 26.36
N ASN A 59 -12.07 26.75 27.65
CA ASN A 59 -10.73 26.65 28.24
C ASN A 59 -10.31 25.16 28.29
N PRO A 60 -9.11 24.78 27.81
CA PRO A 60 -8.59 23.44 28.02
C PRO A 60 -8.13 23.27 29.48
N PRO A 61 -8.44 22.16 30.17
CA PRO A 61 -7.93 21.91 31.51
C PRO A 61 -6.43 21.59 31.47
N ASP A 62 -5.70 22.31 32.31
CA ASP A 62 -4.29 22.09 32.64
C ASP A 62 -4.18 20.84 33.53
N PHE A 63 -3.50 19.79 33.07
CA PHE A 63 -3.16 18.63 33.89
C PHE A 63 -1.77 18.15 33.55
N ALA A 64 -0.78 18.80 34.16
CA ALA A 64 0.58 18.30 34.25
C ALA A 64 1.33 18.80 35.50
N GLU A 65 0.67 18.84 36.67
CA GLU A 65 1.35 18.97 37.96
C GLU A 65 0.63 18.10 38.99
N ASP A 66 1.10 16.85 39.18
CA ASP A 66 1.08 16.15 40.48
C ASP A 66 1.57 14.71 40.31
N TYR A 67 2.89 14.52 40.24
CA TYR A 67 3.55 13.26 40.61
C TYR A 67 4.98 13.57 41.05
N SER A 68 5.15 14.29 42.16
CA SER A 68 6.42 14.43 42.87
C SER A 68 6.18 14.95 44.30
N ALA A 69 5.60 14.14 45.17
CA ALA A 69 5.61 14.39 46.61
C ALA A 69 6.62 13.44 47.27
N GLY A 70 7.60 14.02 47.97
CA GLY A 70 8.62 13.34 48.76
C GLY A 70 8.07 12.70 50.05
N PRO A 71 8.93 12.03 50.83
CA PRO A 71 8.52 11.09 51.88
C PRO A 71 8.06 11.84 53.13
N ALA A 72 6.77 11.70 53.48
CA ALA A 72 6.23 12.09 54.77
C ALA A 72 5.72 10.84 55.49
N THR A 73 6.27 10.59 56.66
CA THR A 73 5.94 9.52 57.60
C THR A 73 4.50 9.67 58.10
N TYR A 74 3.67 8.63 57.91
CA TYR A 74 2.35 8.51 58.51
C TYR A 74 2.22 7.16 59.21
N ASP A 75 2.16 7.19 60.55
CA ASP A 75 1.80 6.06 61.42
C ASP A 75 0.26 6.05 61.55
N GLY A 76 -0.38 5.08 60.91
CA GLY A 76 -1.81 4.81 61.05
C GLY A 76 -2.07 3.30 60.88
N PRO A 77 -3.05 2.72 61.59
CA PRO A 77 -3.18 1.27 61.66
C PRO A 77 -3.58 0.67 60.30
N SER A 78 -2.77 -0.30 59.86
CA SER A 78 -3.01 -1.13 58.68
C SER A 78 -4.35 -1.85 58.82
N TYR A 79 -5.28 -1.54 57.93
CA TYR A 79 -6.50 -2.31 57.74
C TYR A 79 -6.70 -2.54 56.24
N TRP A 80 -5.75 -3.21 55.60
CA TRP A 80 -5.95 -3.86 54.31
C TRP A 80 -5.17 -5.18 54.36
N GLU A 81 -5.90 -6.29 54.30
CA GLU A 81 -5.30 -7.61 54.07
C GLU A 81 -4.75 -7.61 52.63
N ASP A 82 -3.48 -8.01 52.48
CA ASP A 82 -2.86 -8.20 51.18
C ASP A 82 -3.53 -9.40 50.47
N GLU A 83 -4.49 -9.15 49.58
CA GLU A 83 -4.88 -10.17 48.61
C GLU A 83 -3.76 -10.33 47.57
N GLU A 84 -3.10 -11.49 47.62
CA GLU A 84 -2.16 -11.97 46.61
C GLU A 84 -2.85 -12.06 45.23
N ASN A 85 -2.85 -10.96 44.47
CA ASN A 85 -3.28 -10.95 43.07
C ASN A 85 -2.41 -10.00 42.23
N VAL A 86 -1.10 -10.25 42.24
CA VAL A 86 -0.12 -9.45 41.48
C VAL A 86 -0.26 -9.63 39.96
N ASP A 87 -0.77 -10.77 39.49
CA ASP A 87 -0.89 -11.07 38.05
C ASP A 87 -2.03 -10.31 37.34
N GLN A 88 -3.17 -10.04 37.99
CA GLN A 88 -4.31 -9.36 37.35
C GLN A 88 -4.05 -7.86 37.07
N HIS A 89 -3.17 -7.22 37.85
CA HIS A 89 -2.87 -5.79 37.71
C HIS A 89 -1.98 -5.48 36.50
N GLU A 90 -1.07 -6.38 36.10
CA GLU A 90 -0.20 -6.16 34.94
C GLU A 90 -0.97 -6.28 33.61
N GLU A 91 -1.85 -7.27 33.48
CA GLU A 91 -2.73 -7.43 32.32
C GLU A 91 -3.65 -6.21 32.16
N THR A 92 -4.28 -5.77 33.26
CA THR A 92 -5.13 -4.57 33.27
C THR A 92 -4.36 -3.30 32.87
N ARG A 93 -3.11 -3.12 33.33
CA ARG A 93 -2.28 -1.95 32.95
C ARG A 93 -1.82 -2.02 31.49
N ALA A 94 -1.51 -3.20 30.97
CA ALA A 94 -1.15 -3.40 29.57
C ALA A 94 -2.34 -3.12 28.64
N GLU A 95 -3.54 -3.55 29.02
CA GLU A 95 -4.79 -3.28 28.31
C GLU A 95 -5.13 -1.79 28.29
N ILE A 96 -5.08 -1.13 29.45
CA ILE A 96 -5.27 0.33 29.56
C ILE A 96 -4.23 1.06 28.69
N GLY A 97 -2.96 0.65 28.75
CA GLY A 97 -1.89 1.23 27.94
C GLY A 97 -2.13 1.05 26.43
N SER A 98 -2.63 -0.11 26.01
CA SER A 98 -3.02 -0.41 24.62
C SER A 98 -4.19 0.45 24.17
N TYR A 99 -5.22 0.60 25.01
CA TYR A 99 -6.39 1.43 24.73
C TYR A 99 -6.00 2.90 24.51
N TYR A 100 -5.21 3.49 25.41
CA TYR A 100 -4.73 4.86 25.24
C TYR A 100 -3.83 5.03 24.00
N GLN A 101 -2.98 4.04 23.69
CA GLN A 101 -2.22 4.04 22.43
C GLN A 101 -3.15 4.03 21.21
N GLY A 102 -4.25 3.27 21.28
CA GLY A 102 -5.32 3.26 20.28
C GLY A 102 -5.90 4.64 20.04
N LEU A 103 -6.34 5.31 21.11
CA LEU A 103 -6.89 6.66 21.03
C LEU A 103 -5.91 7.67 20.42
N ILE A 104 -4.64 7.62 20.80
CA ILE A 104 -3.60 8.50 20.25
C ILE A 104 -3.43 8.26 18.74
N GLN A 105 -3.40 7.00 18.29
CA GLN A 105 -3.26 6.67 16.88
C GLN A 105 -4.50 7.10 16.07
N GLN A 106 -5.70 6.88 16.61
CA GLN A 106 -6.96 7.31 15.97
C GLN A 106 -7.05 8.83 15.86
N GLN A 107 -6.70 9.56 16.92
CA GLN A 107 -6.69 11.02 16.88
C GLN A 107 -5.67 11.53 15.85
N ARG A 108 -4.48 10.94 15.82
CA ARG A 108 -3.46 11.29 14.81
C ARG A 108 -3.95 11.02 13.39
N TRP A 109 -4.63 9.90 13.18
CA TRP A 109 -5.22 9.54 11.89
C TRP A 109 -6.25 10.58 11.46
N ARG A 110 -7.21 10.93 12.34
CA ARG A 110 -8.21 11.98 12.08
C ARG A 110 -7.56 13.32 11.71
N ASN A 111 -6.57 13.75 12.49
CA ASN A 111 -5.85 14.99 12.22
C ASN A 111 -5.13 14.96 10.85
N TRP A 112 -4.61 13.81 10.43
CA TRP A 112 -4.02 13.67 9.09
C TRP A 112 -5.08 13.73 8.00
N THR A 113 -6.21 13.03 8.17
CA THR A 113 -7.34 13.08 7.23
C THR A 113 -7.80 14.52 7.02
N ASP A 114 -7.98 15.29 8.10
CA ASP A 114 -8.42 16.68 8.03
C ASP A 114 -7.43 17.59 7.27
N VAL A 115 -6.13 17.31 7.39
CA VAL A 115 -5.07 18.08 6.70
C VAL A 115 -4.89 17.60 5.25
N PHE A 116 -5.19 16.33 4.95
CA PHE A 116 -4.87 15.71 3.67
C PHE A 116 -5.59 16.37 2.50
N ASP A 117 -6.82 16.84 2.71
CA ASP A 117 -7.62 17.56 1.72
C ASP A 117 -6.93 18.85 1.24
N ALA A 118 -6.19 19.53 2.11
CA ALA A 118 -5.37 20.69 1.76
C ALA A 118 -3.99 20.28 1.21
N LEU A 119 -3.45 19.19 1.73
CA LEU A 119 -2.08 18.75 1.47
C LEU A 119 -1.91 18.18 0.06
N PHE A 120 -2.87 17.40 -0.42
CA PHE A 120 -2.77 16.73 -1.71
C PHE A 120 -2.80 17.70 -2.92
N PRO A 121 -3.71 18.71 -2.97
CA PRO A 121 -3.67 19.74 -4.01
C PRO A 121 -2.36 20.54 -3.99
N ALA A 122 -1.90 20.94 -2.79
CA ALA A 122 -0.63 21.65 -2.63
C ALA A 122 0.56 20.81 -3.11
N TYR A 123 0.58 19.51 -2.79
CA TYR A 123 1.58 18.57 -3.28
C TYR A 123 1.61 18.52 -4.81
N THR A 124 0.44 18.40 -5.45
CA THR A 124 0.32 18.30 -6.91
C THR A 124 0.80 19.58 -7.60
N LEU A 125 0.38 20.75 -7.10
CA LEU A 125 0.83 22.05 -7.61
C LEU A 125 2.35 22.22 -7.47
N LEU A 126 2.88 21.97 -6.27
CA LEU A 126 4.31 22.17 -6.01
C LEU A 126 5.16 21.16 -6.78
N LYS A 127 4.72 19.91 -6.92
CA LYS A 127 5.36 18.90 -7.76
C LYS A 127 5.50 19.40 -9.20
N GLN A 128 4.46 20.04 -9.74
CA GLN A 128 4.52 20.62 -11.08
C GLN A 128 5.47 21.82 -11.15
N VAL A 129 5.42 22.73 -10.17
CA VAL A 129 6.24 23.95 -10.13
C VAL A 129 7.73 23.64 -9.99
N THR A 130 8.09 22.65 -9.18
CA THR A 130 9.49 22.30 -8.87
C THR A 130 10.03 21.16 -9.75
N ASN A 131 9.23 20.67 -10.70
CA ASN A 131 9.50 19.46 -11.49
C ASN A 131 9.89 18.28 -10.59
N ASP A 132 9.01 17.93 -9.65
CA ASP A 132 9.24 16.90 -8.63
C ASP A 132 10.47 17.16 -7.76
N TRP A 133 10.66 18.42 -7.37
CA TRP A 133 11.78 18.88 -6.55
C TRP A 133 13.17 18.55 -7.13
N THR A 134 13.28 18.54 -8.47
CA THR A 134 14.53 18.32 -9.20
C THR A 134 15.21 19.61 -9.68
N LEU A 135 14.49 20.74 -9.70
CA LEU A 135 15.04 22.02 -10.17
C LEU A 135 16.00 22.67 -9.15
N PRO A 136 16.98 23.48 -9.61
CA PRO A 136 17.67 24.43 -8.74
C PRO A 136 16.63 25.36 -8.08
N GLY A 137 16.68 25.53 -6.76
CA GLY A 137 15.67 26.30 -6.00
C GLY A 137 14.46 25.50 -5.51
N SER A 138 14.50 24.16 -5.56
CA SER A 138 13.41 23.30 -5.05
C SER A 138 13.09 23.48 -3.55
N PHE A 139 13.98 24.14 -2.79
CA PHE A 139 13.81 24.48 -1.37
C PHE A 139 13.48 25.96 -1.12
N ASP A 140 13.29 26.72 -2.20
CA ASP A 140 12.88 28.12 -2.10
C ASP A 140 11.47 28.23 -1.52
N ASP A 141 11.17 29.37 -0.90
CA ASP A 141 9.88 29.61 -0.28
C ASP A 141 8.79 29.81 -1.35
N ASN A 142 7.96 28.78 -1.53
CA ASN A 142 6.79 28.83 -2.40
C ASN A 142 5.48 29.15 -1.64
N SER A 143 5.54 29.62 -0.39
CA SER A 143 4.36 29.87 0.45
C SER A 143 3.38 30.88 -0.15
N LYS A 144 3.87 31.84 -0.93
CA LYS A 144 3.04 32.83 -1.66
C LYS A 144 2.15 32.20 -2.74
N LYS A 145 2.45 30.98 -3.20
CA LYS A 145 1.59 30.23 -4.12
C LYS A 145 0.44 29.52 -3.42
N LEU A 146 0.52 29.39 -2.09
CA LEU A 146 -0.42 28.64 -1.25
C LEU A 146 -1.18 29.53 -0.27
N CYS A 147 -0.82 30.80 -0.11
CA CYS A 147 -1.59 31.75 0.69
C CYS A 147 -1.17 33.19 0.38
N ASN A 148 -2.11 34.12 0.57
CA ASN A 148 -1.90 35.56 0.40
C ASN A 148 -1.78 36.30 1.75
N CYS A 149 -1.52 35.60 2.85
CA CYS A 149 -1.37 36.23 4.17
C CYS A 149 -0.15 37.15 4.23
N GLU A 150 -0.34 38.29 4.88
CA GLU A 150 0.72 39.25 5.15
C GLU A 150 1.63 38.80 6.32
N SER A 151 2.81 39.41 6.43
CA SER A 151 3.79 39.06 7.47
C SER A 151 3.25 39.21 8.89
N HIS A 152 2.39 40.19 9.15
CA HIS A 152 1.79 40.42 10.47
C HIS A 152 0.82 39.31 10.90
N GLN A 153 0.29 38.53 9.96
CA GLN A 153 -0.63 37.42 10.19
C GLN A 153 0.10 36.08 10.36
N LYS A 154 1.43 36.09 10.23
CA LYS A 154 2.27 34.89 10.28
C LYS A 154 3.00 34.82 11.61
N LYS A 155 3.02 33.62 12.19
CA LYS A 155 3.83 33.29 13.36
C LYS A 155 4.98 32.41 12.95
N THR A 156 6.20 32.77 13.33
CA THR A 156 7.39 32.01 12.97
C THR A 156 7.74 31.01 14.05
N ARG A 157 8.05 29.77 13.69
CA ARG A 157 8.48 28.72 14.62
C ARG A 157 9.65 27.93 14.03
N PRO A 158 10.62 27.48 14.85
CA PRO A 158 11.68 26.60 14.37
C PRO A 158 11.15 25.21 14.01
N VAL A 159 11.62 24.68 12.88
CA VAL A 159 11.37 23.30 12.43
C VAL A 159 12.70 22.65 12.07
N ASP A 160 12.89 21.41 12.52
CA ASP A 160 14.02 20.58 12.16
C ASP A 160 13.79 19.98 10.76
N LEU A 161 14.59 20.40 9.79
CA LEU A 161 14.51 19.99 8.40
C LEU A 161 15.65 19.02 8.09
N VAL A 162 15.30 17.86 7.53
CA VAL A 162 16.25 16.79 7.22
C VAL A 162 16.22 16.48 5.72
N ASP A 163 17.38 16.51 5.07
CA ASP A 163 17.59 16.16 3.65
C ASP A 163 18.73 15.13 3.52
N LEU A 164 18.98 14.65 2.29
CA LEU A 164 20.10 13.76 1.95
C LEU A 164 21.48 14.38 2.19
N LEU A 165 21.59 15.71 2.00
CA LEU A 165 22.87 16.43 2.02
C LEU A 165 23.06 17.27 3.30
N GLY A 166 22.22 17.04 4.31
CA GLY A 166 22.36 17.72 5.60
C GLY A 166 21.04 17.89 6.32
N GLN A 167 21.15 18.40 7.54
CA GLN A 167 20.03 18.76 8.38
C GLN A 167 20.23 20.14 8.97
N GLN A 168 19.13 20.85 9.24
CA GLN A 168 19.17 22.21 9.79
C GLN A 168 17.92 22.51 10.60
N ARG A 169 18.02 23.45 11.55
CA ARG A 169 16.86 24.07 12.20
C ARG A 169 16.54 25.39 11.51
N LYS A 170 15.41 25.45 10.82
CA LYS A 170 14.98 26.63 10.05
C LYS A 170 13.74 27.26 10.68
N MET A 171 13.71 28.59 10.73
CA MET A 171 12.53 29.35 11.11
C MET A 171 11.54 29.37 9.94
N ILE A 172 10.36 28.75 10.12
CA ILE A 172 9.28 28.70 9.12
C ILE A 172 8.13 29.56 9.62
N SER A 173 7.53 30.33 8.70
CA SER A 173 6.38 31.19 8.97
C SER A 173 5.07 30.43 8.78
N PHE A 174 4.15 30.55 9.73
CA PHE A 174 2.86 29.86 9.76
C PHE A 174 1.70 30.86 9.80
N CYS A 175 0.76 30.81 8.84
CA CYS A 175 -0.55 31.47 8.91
C CYS A 175 -1.64 30.53 9.48
N LEU A 176 -2.75 31.10 9.96
CA LEU A 176 -3.98 30.34 10.29
C LEU A 176 -4.79 29.92 9.07
N CYS A 177 -4.48 30.49 7.90
CA CYS A 177 -5.21 30.33 6.64
C CYS A 177 -5.00 28.97 5.96
N THR A 178 -3.95 28.24 6.34
CA THR A 178 -3.51 27.02 5.67
C THR A 178 -2.83 26.12 6.70
N PRO A 179 -3.05 24.80 6.72
CA PRO A 179 -2.43 23.92 7.72
C PRO A 179 -0.90 23.97 7.71
N ASP A 180 -0.28 23.83 8.89
CA ASP A 180 1.18 23.85 9.04
C ASP A 180 1.93 22.88 8.09
N PRO A 181 1.48 21.62 7.89
CA PRO A 181 2.15 20.69 6.97
C PRO A 181 2.20 21.19 5.51
N VAL A 182 1.19 21.92 5.07
CA VAL A 182 1.13 22.50 3.72
C VAL A 182 2.15 23.64 3.57
N GLN A 183 2.28 24.47 4.61
CA GLN A 183 3.27 25.55 4.62
C GLN A 183 4.72 25.00 4.65
N ILE A 184 4.95 23.90 5.38
CA ILE A 184 6.24 23.19 5.32
C ILE A 184 6.50 22.61 3.93
N MET A 185 5.48 22.08 3.26
CA MET A 185 5.58 21.57 1.89
C MET A 185 5.98 22.64 0.89
N ALA A 186 5.56 23.89 1.11
CA ALA A 186 5.98 25.04 0.30
C ALA A 186 7.50 25.26 0.29
N HIS A 187 8.22 24.73 1.29
CA HIS A 187 9.69 24.76 1.36
C HIS A 187 10.35 23.46 0.87
N GLY A 188 9.59 22.52 0.30
CA GLY A 188 10.10 21.25 -0.24
C GLY A 188 10.24 20.11 0.77
N TYR A 189 9.57 20.21 1.93
CA TYR A 189 9.62 19.21 3.00
C TYR A 189 8.24 18.67 3.34
N LEU A 190 8.15 17.41 3.75
CA LEU A 190 6.93 16.81 4.28
C LEU A 190 7.02 16.67 5.79
N ALA A 191 6.02 17.19 6.49
CA ALA A 191 5.95 17.15 7.95
C ALA A 191 5.69 15.73 8.49
N SER A 192 6.29 15.40 9.64
CA SER A 192 6.07 14.12 10.32
C SER A 192 4.79 14.07 11.18
N THR A 193 4.19 15.21 11.51
CA THR A 193 2.97 15.30 12.32
C THR A 193 1.99 16.31 11.71
N PRO A 194 0.67 16.07 11.85
CA PRO A 194 -0.34 16.92 11.21
C PRO A 194 -0.55 18.25 11.96
N ILE A 195 -0.34 18.25 13.27
CA ILE A 195 -0.51 19.41 14.15
C ILE A 195 0.86 19.78 14.74
N PHE A 196 1.16 21.07 14.74
CA PHE A 196 2.40 21.67 15.26
C PHE A 196 3.68 20.90 14.92
N PRO A 197 3.95 20.66 13.62
CA PRO A 197 5.13 19.91 13.18
C PRO A 197 6.43 20.57 13.62
N GLN A 198 7.32 19.73 14.16
CA GLN A 198 8.66 20.09 14.62
C GLN A 198 9.76 19.46 13.77
N THR A 199 9.44 18.45 12.97
CA THR A 199 10.39 17.72 12.14
C THR A 199 9.76 17.47 10.78
N ALA A 200 10.52 17.67 9.72
CA ALA A 200 10.10 17.43 8.35
C ALA A 200 11.27 16.91 7.51
N PHE A 201 10.94 16.09 6.51
CA PHE A 201 11.90 15.44 5.63
C PHE A 201 11.72 15.93 4.20
N SER A 202 12.81 16.17 3.48
CA SER A 202 12.70 16.67 2.11
C SER A 202 11.95 15.67 1.23
N LEU A 203 11.16 16.16 0.28
CA LEU A 203 10.43 15.29 -0.65
C LEU A 203 11.39 14.47 -1.53
N ARG A 204 12.55 15.03 -1.86
CA ARG A 204 13.63 14.31 -2.54
C ARG A 204 14.19 13.14 -1.73
N LEU A 205 14.39 13.33 -0.41
CA LEU A 205 14.82 12.26 0.49
C LEU A 205 13.77 11.15 0.58
N LEU A 206 12.48 11.52 0.67
CA LEU A 206 11.39 10.56 0.74
C LEU A 206 11.25 9.77 -0.57
N ASN A 207 11.41 10.44 -1.71
CA ASN A 207 11.47 9.78 -3.03
C ASN A 207 12.65 8.82 -3.13
N PHE A 208 13.86 9.26 -2.71
CA PHE A 208 15.04 8.40 -2.65
C PHE A 208 14.83 7.18 -1.76
N TYR A 209 14.26 7.36 -0.57
CA TYR A 209 13.96 6.25 0.33
C TYR A 209 12.91 5.31 -0.25
N ASP A 210 11.89 5.81 -0.95
CA ASP A 210 10.90 4.95 -1.60
C ASP A 210 11.53 4.05 -2.67
N LEU A 211 12.45 4.59 -3.48
CA LEU A 211 13.25 3.79 -4.43
C LEU A 211 14.16 2.77 -3.72
N LEU A 212 14.84 3.20 -2.66
CA LEU A 212 15.72 2.33 -1.87
C LEU A 212 14.92 1.19 -1.21
N TRP A 213 13.70 1.48 -0.75
CA TRP A 213 12.77 0.48 -0.26
C TRP A 213 12.38 -0.49 -1.36
N ASN A 214 11.97 0.03 -2.53
CA ASN A 214 11.48 -0.78 -3.65
C ASN A 214 12.55 -1.72 -4.23
N LEU A 215 13.82 -1.32 -4.23
CA LEU A 215 14.89 -2.10 -4.86
C LEU A 215 15.72 -2.90 -3.86
N CYS A 216 15.89 -2.38 -2.64
CA CYS A 216 16.79 -2.96 -1.65
C CYS A 216 16.08 -3.43 -0.37
N ASN A 217 14.76 -3.20 -0.23
CA ASN A 217 13.99 -3.54 0.97
C ASN A 217 14.61 -2.95 2.25
N ALA A 218 15.18 -1.74 2.13
CA ALA A 218 15.96 -1.12 3.19
C ALA A 218 15.08 -0.70 4.37
N ALA A 219 15.24 -1.36 5.52
CA ALA A 219 14.45 -1.05 6.71
C ALA A 219 14.62 0.41 7.18
N ALA A 220 13.52 1.04 7.59
CA ALA A 220 13.49 2.44 8.02
C ALA A 220 14.40 2.73 9.23
N THR A 221 14.54 1.76 10.15
CA THR A 221 15.35 1.91 11.36
C THR A 221 16.85 2.10 11.06
N PRO A 222 17.54 1.16 10.38
CA PRO A 222 18.93 1.36 10.02
C PRO A 222 19.11 2.55 9.06
N PHE A 223 18.15 2.80 8.16
CA PHE A 223 18.24 3.96 7.28
C PHE A 223 18.18 5.30 8.04
N ALA A 224 17.29 5.44 9.02
CA ALA A 224 17.22 6.63 9.87
C ALA A 224 18.51 6.85 10.67
N GLU A 225 19.15 5.76 11.11
CA GLU A 225 20.44 5.81 11.82
C GLU A 225 21.58 6.26 10.89
N VAL A 226 21.64 5.73 9.67
CA VAL A 226 22.59 6.15 8.65
C VAL A 226 22.40 7.62 8.33
N LEU A 227 21.16 8.04 8.05
CA LEU A 227 20.82 9.44 7.75
C LEU A 227 21.24 10.38 8.88
N ARG A 228 20.99 9.99 10.13
CA ARG A 228 21.43 10.76 11.31
C ARG A 228 22.94 10.92 11.34
N ARG A 229 23.70 9.81 11.31
CA ARG A 229 25.16 9.85 11.43
C ARG A 229 25.83 10.58 10.27
N TRP A 230 25.32 10.36 9.05
CA TRP A 230 25.79 11.04 7.85
C TRP A 230 25.54 12.54 7.94
N ASN A 231 24.32 12.97 8.27
CA ASN A 231 24.02 14.41 8.36
C ASN A 231 24.76 15.09 9.52
N GLU A 232 24.99 14.39 10.64
CA GLU A 232 25.79 14.90 11.75
C GLU A 232 27.26 15.15 11.36
N SER A 233 27.83 14.39 10.40
CA SER A 233 29.22 14.58 9.98
C SER A 233 29.40 15.72 8.97
N ILE A 234 28.35 16.08 8.22
CA ILE A 234 28.43 17.08 7.15
C ILE A 234 27.66 18.38 7.42
N SER A 235 26.86 18.43 8.50
CA SER A 235 26.03 19.60 8.81
C SER A 235 25.98 19.89 10.31
N MET A 236 24.80 19.90 10.94
CA MET A 236 24.64 20.12 12.38
C MET A 236 24.11 18.87 13.08
N ARG A 237 24.28 18.77 14.40
CA ARG A 237 23.58 17.78 15.23
C ARG A 237 22.25 18.34 15.72
N LEU A 238 21.18 17.59 15.46
CA LEU A 238 19.85 17.87 16.02
C LEU A 238 19.69 17.15 17.36
N TYR A 239 19.17 17.86 18.36
CA TYR A 239 18.99 17.34 19.72
C TYR A 239 17.51 17.14 20.07
N ASN A 240 17.27 16.31 21.09
CA ASN A 240 15.97 16.27 21.77
C ASN A 240 15.66 17.60 22.48
N LYS A 241 14.42 17.78 22.96
CA LYS A 241 13.99 19.02 23.64
C LYS A 241 14.85 19.40 24.86
N LYS A 242 15.48 18.42 25.52
CA LYS A 242 16.30 18.61 26.73
C LYS A 242 17.79 18.79 26.39
N GLU A 243 18.15 18.76 25.11
CA GLU A 243 19.53 18.84 24.61
C GLU A 243 20.50 17.77 25.12
N THR A 244 19.97 16.66 25.66
CA THR A 244 20.77 15.60 26.28
C THR A 244 21.17 14.48 25.33
N LYS A 245 20.36 14.24 24.29
CA LYS A 245 20.55 13.12 23.36
C LYS A 245 20.31 13.57 21.92
N PRO A 246 20.95 12.90 20.94
CA PRO A 246 20.62 13.09 19.53
C PRO A 246 19.12 12.86 19.29
N ARG A 247 18.56 13.59 18.34
CA ARG A 247 17.16 13.43 17.92
C ARG A 247 16.93 11.99 17.41
N ASP A 248 15.87 11.36 17.87
CA ASP A 248 15.39 10.10 17.28
C ASP A 248 14.63 10.42 15.98
N LEU A 249 15.26 10.13 14.84
CA LEU A 249 14.67 10.35 13.52
C LEU A 249 13.76 9.19 13.07
N ARG A 250 13.80 8.03 13.73
CA ARG A 250 13.11 6.83 13.23
C ARG A 250 11.60 7.02 13.19
N ARG A 251 11.00 7.45 14.30
CA ARG A 251 9.54 7.62 14.42
C ARG A 251 9.00 8.73 13.52
N THR A 252 9.77 9.81 13.40
CA THR A 252 9.39 10.96 12.56
C THR A 252 9.56 10.63 11.08
N LEU A 253 10.60 9.88 10.71
CA LEU A 253 10.82 9.43 9.34
C LEU A 253 9.72 8.48 8.88
N ILE A 254 9.40 7.44 9.66
CA ILE A 254 8.32 6.49 9.32
C ILE A 254 7.01 7.23 9.09
N ALA A 255 6.68 8.19 9.96
CA ALA A 255 5.47 8.97 9.81
C ALA A 255 5.44 9.82 8.54
N ALA A 256 6.58 10.40 8.14
CA ALA A 256 6.69 11.14 6.89
C ALA A 256 6.60 10.20 5.67
N ILE A 257 7.20 9.01 5.74
CA ILE A 257 7.10 7.96 4.70
C ILE A 257 5.64 7.54 4.51
N ASP A 258 4.91 7.28 5.59
CA ASP A 258 3.51 6.86 5.52
C ASP A 258 2.65 7.91 4.80
N VAL A 259 2.81 9.19 5.15
CA VAL A 259 2.10 10.31 4.50
C VAL A 259 2.53 10.46 3.04
N TYR A 260 3.83 10.33 2.74
CA TYR A 260 4.33 10.38 1.37
C TYR A 260 3.74 9.28 0.50
N ARG A 261 3.66 8.06 1.02
CA ARG A 261 3.03 6.92 0.34
C ARG A 261 1.53 7.13 0.13
N LEU A 262 0.84 7.77 1.08
CA LEU A 262 -0.56 8.18 0.88
C LEU A 262 -0.71 9.21 -0.25
N LEU A 263 0.21 10.18 -0.35
CA LEU A 263 0.23 11.14 -1.47
C LEU A 263 0.46 10.43 -2.82
N LEU A 264 1.41 9.49 -2.88
CA LEU A 264 1.67 8.69 -4.08
C LEU A 264 0.46 7.83 -4.47
N ALA A 265 -0.16 7.16 -3.49
CA ALA A 265 -1.35 6.34 -3.71
C ALA A 265 -2.51 7.20 -4.23
N LYS A 266 -2.79 8.34 -3.60
CA LYS A 266 -3.85 9.26 -4.05
C LYS A 266 -3.58 9.81 -5.45
N HIS A 267 -2.33 10.17 -5.76
CA HIS A 267 -1.95 10.62 -7.10
C HIS A 267 -2.22 9.54 -8.14
N ARG A 268 -1.84 8.29 -7.85
CA ARG A 268 -2.12 7.14 -8.72
C ARG A 268 -3.61 6.94 -8.92
N THR A 269 -4.41 6.89 -7.85
CA THR A 269 -5.88 6.72 -7.93
C THR A 269 -6.53 7.82 -8.75
N VAL A 270 -6.09 9.07 -8.59
CA VAL A 270 -6.59 10.20 -9.38
C VAL A 270 -6.29 9.98 -10.86
N VAL A 271 -5.04 9.66 -11.22
CA VAL A 271 -4.67 9.38 -12.61
C VAL A 271 -5.53 8.25 -13.18
N GLU A 272 -5.62 7.12 -12.49
CA GLU A 272 -6.42 5.95 -12.91
C GLU A 272 -7.89 6.32 -13.14
N THR A 273 -8.48 7.11 -12.24
CA THR A 273 -9.90 7.51 -12.34
C THR A 273 -10.16 8.39 -13.56
N PHE A 274 -9.20 9.24 -13.94
CA PHE A 274 -9.34 10.15 -15.08
C PHE A 274 -8.92 9.56 -16.42
N SER A 275 -8.06 8.54 -16.42
CA SER A 275 -7.50 7.94 -17.64
C SER A 275 -8.15 6.61 -18.04
N SER A 276 -9.04 6.06 -17.21
CA SER A 276 -9.69 4.76 -17.44
C SER A 276 -11.15 4.92 -17.82
N ASP A 277 -11.57 4.27 -18.90
CA ASP A 277 -12.97 4.21 -19.30
C ASP A 277 -13.67 2.97 -18.68
N CYS A 278 -12.90 1.94 -18.34
CA CYS A 278 -13.41 0.72 -17.74
C CYS A 278 -12.46 0.15 -16.65
N PRO A 279 -12.95 -0.78 -15.80
CA PRO A 279 -12.10 -1.42 -14.79
C PRO A 279 -10.89 -2.17 -15.35
N GLN A 280 -10.98 -2.68 -16.59
CA GLN A 280 -9.85 -3.33 -17.25
C GLN A 280 -8.69 -2.35 -17.52
N ASP A 281 -8.97 -1.09 -17.80
CA ASP A 281 -7.93 -0.06 -17.99
C ASP A 281 -7.20 0.25 -16.67
N ILE A 282 -7.92 0.16 -15.54
CA ILE A 282 -7.33 0.26 -14.21
C ILE A 282 -6.39 -0.93 -13.96
N LEU A 283 -6.78 -2.16 -14.31
CA LEU A 283 -5.91 -3.34 -14.26
C LEU A 283 -4.68 -3.19 -15.16
N ALA A 284 -4.84 -2.60 -16.34
CA ALA A 284 -3.74 -2.33 -17.26
C ALA A 284 -2.72 -1.36 -16.64
N GLN A 285 -3.19 -0.30 -15.98
CA GLN A 285 -2.33 0.69 -15.34
C GLN A 285 -1.65 0.19 -14.07
N ARG A 286 -2.33 -0.66 -13.29
CA ARG A 286 -1.81 -1.17 -12.02
C ARG A 286 -0.90 -2.38 -12.15
N SER A 287 -1.19 -3.24 -13.12
CA SER A 287 -0.52 -4.53 -13.28
C SER A 287 0.23 -4.57 -14.60
N CYS A 288 -0.45 -4.92 -15.68
CA CYS A 288 0.21 -5.25 -16.94
C CYS A 288 -0.54 -4.68 -18.14
N PRO A 289 -0.03 -3.59 -18.75
CA PRO A 289 -0.61 -3.02 -19.97
C PRO A 289 -0.66 -4.03 -21.12
N ALA A 290 0.29 -4.96 -21.20
CA ALA A 290 0.33 -5.98 -22.25
C ALA A 290 -0.77 -7.06 -22.10
N CYS A 291 -1.31 -7.29 -20.90
CA CYS A 291 -2.37 -8.26 -20.68
C CYS A 291 -3.77 -7.65 -20.65
N PHE A 292 -3.90 -6.45 -20.08
CA PHE A 292 -5.19 -5.82 -19.82
C PHE A 292 -5.42 -4.57 -20.67
N GLY A 293 -4.39 -4.02 -21.33
CA GLY A 293 -4.54 -2.88 -22.21
C GLY A 293 -5.27 -3.22 -23.51
N ALA A 294 -5.78 -2.20 -24.19
CA ALA A 294 -6.41 -2.36 -25.50
C ALA A 294 -5.38 -2.74 -26.56
N ALA A 295 -5.68 -3.77 -27.35
CA ALA A 295 -4.88 -4.10 -28.52
C ALA A 295 -5.05 -3.02 -29.59
N LEU A 296 -3.93 -2.52 -30.12
CA LEU A 296 -3.94 -1.60 -31.25
C LEU A 296 -4.38 -2.33 -32.53
N PRO A 297 -5.09 -1.65 -33.46
CA PRO A 297 -5.41 -2.23 -34.76
C PRO A 297 -4.15 -2.73 -35.45
N VAL A 298 -4.18 -3.98 -35.90
CA VAL A 298 -3.04 -4.60 -36.56
C VAL A 298 -2.85 -3.95 -37.94
N ALA A 299 -1.87 -3.05 -38.05
CA ALA A 299 -1.53 -2.39 -39.32
C ALA A 299 -0.75 -3.29 -40.28
N ASN A 300 -0.07 -4.33 -39.76
CA ASN A 300 0.74 -5.26 -40.55
C ASN A 300 0.01 -6.61 -40.73
N PRO A 301 -0.35 -7.01 -41.96
CA PRO A 301 -1.03 -8.28 -42.24
C PRO A 301 -0.30 -9.54 -41.75
N THR A 302 1.02 -9.46 -41.50
CA THR A 302 1.80 -10.62 -41.01
C THR A 302 1.72 -10.81 -39.49
N GLN A 303 1.15 -9.88 -38.75
CA GLN A 303 0.98 -10.00 -37.30
C GLN A 303 -0.35 -10.70 -36.99
N PRO A 304 -0.36 -11.72 -36.11
CA PRO A 304 -1.60 -12.38 -35.72
C PRO A 304 -2.54 -11.39 -35.02
N ALA A 305 -3.85 -11.56 -35.25
CA ALA A 305 -4.86 -10.84 -34.52
C ALA A 305 -4.80 -11.14 -33.01
N ASP A 306 -5.24 -10.19 -32.19
CA ASP A 306 -5.36 -10.40 -30.75
C ASP A 306 -6.30 -11.58 -30.46
N THR A 307 -5.79 -12.56 -29.72
CA THR A 307 -6.56 -13.75 -29.31
C THR A 307 -7.56 -13.43 -28.20
N GLN A 308 -7.45 -12.25 -27.58
CA GLN A 308 -8.24 -11.80 -26.43
C GLN A 308 -8.09 -12.76 -25.24
N GLU A 309 -6.90 -13.36 -25.08
CA GLU A 309 -6.61 -14.33 -24.03
C GLU A 309 -5.69 -13.73 -22.96
N ILE A 310 -6.18 -13.72 -21.72
CA ILE A 310 -5.42 -13.30 -20.55
C ILE A 310 -4.95 -14.56 -19.82
N PHE A 311 -3.64 -14.65 -19.62
CA PHE A 311 -3.00 -15.76 -18.92
C PHE A 311 -2.64 -15.33 -17.52
N VAL A 312 -3.15 -16.05 -16.53
CA VAL A 312 -2.85 -15.83 -15.12
C VAL A 312 -2.35 -17.12 -14.45
N CYS A 313 -1.51 -16.95 -13.46
CA CYS A 313 -1.01 -17.99 -12.59
C CYS A 313 -1.55 -17.76 -11.16
N LEU A 314 -1.88 -18.83 -10.44
CA LEU A 314 -2.33 -18.81 -9.05
C LEU A 314 -1.40 -19.68 -8.22
N ASP A 315 -1.08 -19.23 -7.01
CA ASP A 315 -0.23 -19.96 -6.07
C ASP A 315 -0.32 -19.35 -4.67
N GLY A 316 -0.12 -20.15 -3.62
CA GLY A 316 -0.10 -19.70 -2.24
C GLY A 316 1.23 -19.95 -1.52
N ASN A 317 1.64 -18.94 -0.74
CA ASN A 317 2.90 -18.94 -0.03
C ASN A 317 2.72 -18.71 1.48
N PHE A 318 2.97 -19.77 2.25
CA PHE A 318 2.86 -19.79 3.72
C PHE A 318 4.09 -19.23 4.46
N GLN A 319 5.18 -18.88 3.76
CA GLN A 319 6.33 -18.23 4.40
C GLN A 319 5.97 -16.81 4.85
N HIS A 320 5.11 -16.14 4.07
CA HIS A 320 4.54 -14.82 4.34
C HIS A 320 3.48 -14.84 5.46
N ARG A 321 3.69 -15.56 6.56
CA ARG A 321 2.81 -15.49 7.74
C ARG A 321 2.98 -14.18 8.53
N HIS A 322 1.95 -13.79 9.26
CA HIS A 322 1.91 -12.64 10.14
C HIS A 322 1.57 -13.07 11.57
N HIS A 323 2.21 -12.45 12.56
CA HIS A 323 1.92 -12.75 13.96
C HIS A 323 0.81 -11.87 14.51
N GLU A 324 -0.18 -12.48 15.14
CA GLU A 324 -1.33 -11.80 15.74
C GLU A 324 -0.90 -10.80 16.83
N ARG A 325 0.15 -11.11 17.61
CA ARG A 325 0.72 -10.18 18.60
C ARG A 325 1.27 -8.88 18.00
N ALA A 326 1.58 -8.87 16.70
CA ALA A 326 2.05 -7.69 16.00
C ALA A 326 0.88 -6.82 15.51
N SER A 327 -0.32 -7.40 15.38
CA SER A 327 -1.58 -6.73 15.10
C SER A 327 -2.05 -5.95 16.32
N LYS A 328 -1.47 -4.77 16.51
CA LYS A 328 -1.91 -3.84 17.56
C LYS A 328 -3.29 -3.21 17.28
N ASN A 329 -3.86 -3.41 16.08
CA ASN A 329 -5.23 -3.07 15.65
C ASN A 329 -5.79 -1.69 16.06
N HIS A 330 -4.94 -0.73 16.41
CA HIS A 330 -5.34 0.61 16.83
C HIS A 330 -6.06 1.41 15.74
N LEU A 331 -5.80 1.08 14.47
CA LEU A 331 -6.41 1.68 13.29
C LEU A 331 -7.20 0.62 12.52
N PRO A 332 -8.30 1.00 11.84
CA PRO A 332 -9.00 0.12 10.92
C PRO A 332 -8.05 -0.45 9.85
N LEU A 333 -8.36 -1.67 9.41
CA LEU A 333 -7.61 -2.33 8.34
C LEU A 333 -7.73 -1.52 7.04
N GLN A 334 -6.58 -1.17 6.47
CA GLN A 334 -6.48 -0.51 5.17
C GLN A 334 -6.00 -1.54 4.18
N THR A 335 -6.93 -2.07 3.40
CA THR A 335 -6.65 -3.05 2.36
C THR A 335 -6.28 -2.31 1.06
N PRO A 336 -5.03 -2.43 0.58
CA PRO A 336 -4.64 -1.84 -0.70
C PRO A 336 -5.45 -2.45 -1.84
N ASP A 337 -5.63 -1.73 -2.95
CA ASP A 337 -6.49 -2.20 -4.05
C ASP A 337 -6.02 -3.49 -4.72
N MET A 338 -4.72 -3.83 -4.61
CA MET A 338 -4.18 -5.10 -5.10
C MET A 338 -4.45 -6.27 -4.14
N PHE A 339 -5.01 -6.02 -2.95
CA PHE A 339 -5.45 -7.07 -2.04
C PHE A 339 -6.96 -7.22 -2.12
N LEU A 340 -7.42 -8.47 -2.22
CA LEU A 340 -8.83 -8.78 -2.01
C LEU A 340 -9.22 -8.46 -0.57
N LYS A 341 -10.40 -7.85 -0.44
CA LYS A 341 -10.95 -7.56 0.88
C LYS A 341 -11.50 -8.84 1.52
N PRO A 342 -11.49 -8.95 2.86
CA PRO A 342 -12.06 -10.09 3.56
C PRO A 342 -13.49 -10.41 3.12
N GLU A 343 -14.31 -9.39 2.86
CA GLU A 343 -15.70 -9.56 2.47
C GLU A 343 -15.86 -10.22 1.09
N GLU A 344 -14.88 -10.06 0.19
CA GLU A 344 -14.86 -10.71 -1.12
C GLU A 344 -14.55 -12.20 -1.00
N ILE A 345 -13.68 -12.57 -0.05
CA ILE A 345 -13.35 -13.96 0.27
C ILE A 345 -14.55 -14.64 0.93
N ASP A 346 -15.17 -13.98 1.91
CA ASP A 346 -16.37 -14.46 2.61
C ASP A 346 -17.56 -14.61 1.64
N ALA A 347 -17.65 -13.75 0.63
CA ALA A 347 -18.67 -13.87 -0.43
C ALA A 347 -18.43 -15.11 -1.29
N ALA A 348 -17.19 -15.37 -1.71
CA ALA A 348 -16.84 -16.56 -2.47
C ALA A 348 -17.08 -17.85 -1.66
N GLU A 349 -16.76 -17.85 -0.36
CA GLU A 349 -17.05 -18.98 0.52
C GLU A 349 -18.55 -19.25 0.66
N ARG A 350 -19.36 -18.19 0.90
CA ARG A 350 -20.82 -18.33 0.95
C ARG A 350 -21.39 -18.83 -0.38
N ASN A 351 -20.86 -18.37 -1.51
CA ASN A 351 -21.26 -18.83 -2.84
C ASN A 351 -21.02 -20.34 -2.99
N ILE A 352 -19.81 -20.81 -2.65
CA ILE A 352 -19.46 -22.24 -2.65
C ILE A 352 -20.44 -23.05 -1.79
N ILE A 353 -20.67 -22.63 -0.53
CA ILE A 353 -21.55 -23.33 0.40
C ILE A 353 -22.99 -23.39 -0.14
N SER A 354 -23.49 -22.29 -0.71
CA SER A 354 -24.85 -22.25 -1.25
C SER A 354 -25.04 -23.24 -2.41
N HIS A 355 -24.05 -23.37 -3.30
CA HIS A 355 -24.08 -24.33 -4.39
C HIS A 355 -23.92 -25.78 -3.92
N GLU A 356 -23.13 -26.02 -2.87
CA GLU A 356 -23.04 -27.33 -2.20
C GLU A 356 -24.39 -27.77 -1.64
N GLN A 357 -25.05 -26.88 -0.90
CA GLN A 357 -26.35 -27.11 -0.29
C GLN A 357 -27.42 -27.35 -1.37
N ALA A 358 -27.47 -26.51 -2.40
CA ALA A 358 -28.42 -26.64 -3.51
C ALA A 358 -28.30 -27.99 -4.25
N GLN A 359 -27.08 -28.52 -4.34
CA GLN A 359 -26.81 -29.78 -5.02
C GLN A 359 -26.86 -31.00 -4.11
N LYS A 360 -27.14 -30.81 -2.80
CA LYS A 360 -27.08 -31.86 -1.77
C LYS A 360 -25.75 -32.63 -1.80
N LYS A 361 -24.66 -31.96 -2.18
CA LYS A 361 -23.31 -32.54 -2.19
C LYS A 361 -22.64 -32.19 -0.86
N THR A 362 -22.79 -33.06 0.14
CA THR A 362 -21.87 -33.06 1.27
C THR A 362 -20.48 -33.48 0.79
N GLN A 363 -19.42 -33.02 1.48
CA GLN A 363 -18.00 -33.19 1.11
C GLN A 363 -17.73 -34.53 0.41
N ILE A 364 -17.66 -34.49 -0.93
CA ILE A 364 -17.20 -35.62 -1.73
C ILE A 364 -15.70 -35.73 -1.48
N ALA A 365 -15.21 -36.97 -1.35
CA ALA A 365 -13.81 -37.31 -1.16
C ALA A 365 -12.87 -36.36 -1.94
N LYS A 366 -11.82 -35.87 -1.25
CA LYS A 366 -10.79 -35.04 -1.88
C LYS A 366 -10.32 -35.71 -3.17
N ASP A 367 -10.10 -34.92 -4.22
CA ASP A 367 -9.51 -35.43 -5.45
C ASP A 367 -8.14 -36.02 -5.11
N ARG A 368 -7.83 -37.22 -5.58
CA ARG A 368 -6.54 -37.89 -5.29
C ARG A 368 -5.35 -37.02 -5.70
N CYS A 369 -5.52 -36.20 -6.74
CA CYS A 369 -4.54 -35.20 -7.17
C CYS A 369 -4.30 -34.10 -6.12
N SER A 370 -5.33 -33.70 -5.37
CA SER A 370 -5.19 -32.77 -4.24
C SER A 370 -4.51 -33.43 -3.03
N ASP A 371 -4.74 -34.73 -2.79
CA ASP A 371 -4.14 -35.44 -1.65
C ASP A 371 -2.64 -35.76 -1.86
N GLN A 372 -2.19 -35.92 -3.10
CA GLN A 372 -0.79 -36.16 -3.44
C GLN A 372 0.07 -34.89 -3.37
N HIS A 373 -0.54 -33.71 -3.47
CA HIS A 373 0.17 -32.44 -3.44
C HIS A 373 0.37 -31.97 -1.98
N LYS A 374 1.62 -31.96 -1.48
CA LYS A 374 1.95 -31.51 -0.12
C LYS A 374 1.54 -30.05 0.17
N ALA A 375 1.33 -29.22 -0.86
CA ALA A 375 0.83 -27.85 -0.69
C ALA A 375 -0.70 -27.77 -0.58
N ALA A 376 -1.44 -28.73 -1.16
CA ALA A 376 -2.90 -28.83 -1.05
C ALA A 376 -3.35 -29.70 0.13
N ASP A 377 -2.42 -30.44 0.73
CA ASP A 377 -2.65 -31.22 1.94
C ASP A 377 -2.61 -30.30 3.18
N ASP A 378 -3.79 -29.88 3.63
CA ASP A 378 -4.11 -29.15 4.88
C ASP A 378 -3.63 -29.84 6.19
N LYS A 379 -2.56 -30.64 6.14
CA LYS A 379 -1.88 -31.19 7.33
C LYS A 379 -1.36 -30.09 8.26
N ARG A 380 -1.32 -28.84 7.81
CA ARG A 380 -1.01 -27.65 8.62
C ARG A 380 -2.29 -27.10 9.23
N ASN A 381 -2.74 -27.74 10.29
CA ASN A 381 -3.91 -27.37 11.09
C ASN A 381 -3.70 -26.07 11.90
N ALA A 382 -4.78 -25.55 12.49
CA ALA A 382 -4.77 -24.34 13.33
C ALA A 382 -3.74 -24.37 14.48
N SER A 383 -3.33 -25.54 14.96
CA SER A 383 -2.27 -25.66 15.98
C SER A 383 -0.86 -25.40 15.44
N THR A 384 -0.60 -25.65 14.15
CA THR A 384 0.66 -25.29 13.48
C THR A 384 0.85 -23.77 13.39
N TRP A 385 -0.27 -23.02 13.37
CA TRP A 385 -0.31 -21.58 13.15
C TRP A 385 -0.72 -20.77 14.37
N LYS A 386 -0.65 -21.36 15.57
CA LYS A 386 -1.03 -20.69 16.82
C LYS A 386 -0.31 -19.34 16.96
N GLY A 387 -1.08 -18.27 17.17
CA GLY A 387 -0.55 -16.90 17.28
C GLY A 387 -0.27 -16.20 15.94
N CYS A 388 -0.79 -16.72 14.83
CA CYS A 388 -0.84 -16.03 13.54
C CYS A 388 -2.27 -15.65 13.19
N ASP A 389 -2.46 -14.41 12.76
CA ASP A 389 -3.72 -13.90 12.19
C ASP A 389 -3.78 -14.17 10.68
N ASP A 390 -2.67 -13.95 9.96
CA ASP A 390 -2.50 -14.38 8.57
C ASP A 390 -1.46 -15.53 8.49
N THR A 391 -1.81 -16.66 7.87
CA THR A 391 -0.93 -17.85 7.76
C THR A 391 -0.12 -17.89 6.46
N GLY A 392 -0.42 -17.00 5.51
CA GLY A 392 0.27 -16.90 4.22
C GLY A 392 -0.34 -15.85 3.29
N LEU A 393 0.12 -15.85 2.05
CA LEU A 393 -0.43 -15.03 0.97
C LEU A 393 -0.79 -15.92 -0.23
N MET A 394 -2.00 -15.80 -0.74
CA MET A 394 -2.39 -16.31 -2.05
C MET A 394 -2.15 -15.20 -3.07
N GLY A 395 -1.52 -15.53 -4.19
CA GLY A 395 -1.19 -14.61 -5.26
C GLY A 395 -1.87 -14.95 -6.59
N CYS A 396 -1.94 -13.94 -7.45
CA CYS A 396 -2.32 -14.05 -8.85
C CYS A 396 -1.37 -13.20 -9.68
N CYS A 397 -0.64 -13.82 -10.61
CA CYS A 397 0.25 -13.13 -11.55
C CYS A 397 -0.26 -13.26 -12.98
N CYS A 398 0.07 -12.33 -13.87
CA CYS A 398 -0.08 -12.58 -15.31
C CYS A 398 1.15 -13.30 -15.88
N ARG A 399 1.09 -13.76 -17.14
CA ARG A 399 2.21 -14.39 -17.85
C ARG A 399 3.51 -13.57 -17.99
N HIS A 400 3.46 -12.27 -17.69
CA HIS A 400 4.62 -11.38 -17.68
C HIS A 400 5.18 -11.17 -16.26
N ASP A 401 4.83 -12.07 -15.34
CA ASP A 401 5.22 -12.05 -13.93
C ASP A 401 4.79 -10.78 -13.19
N SER A 402 3.76 -10.12 -13.72
CA SER A 402 3.15 -8.97 -13.06
C SER A 402 2.11 -9.42 -12.06
N LEU A 403 2.21 -8.94 -10.82
CA LEU A 403 1.15 -9.12 -9.84
C LEU A 403 -0.16 -8.52 -10.35
N VAL A 404 -1.24 -9.29 -10.21
CA VAL A 404 -2.63 -8.85 -10.39
C VAL A 404 -3.28 -8.66 -9.03
N TYR A 405 -3.33 -9.72 -8.22
CA TYR A 405 -3.99 -9.71 -6.91
C TYR A 405 -3.25 -10.52 -5.85
N PHE A 406 -3.36 -10.07 -4.60
CA PHE A 406 -3.06 -10.81 -3.39
C PHE A 406 -4.32 -11.07 -2.58
N CYS A 407 -4.25 -12.10 -1.75
CA CYS A 407 -5.25 -12.43 -0.76
C CYS A 407 -4.55 -12.98 0.48
N ASN A 408 -4.94 -12.53 1.68
CA ASN A 408 -4.41 -13.12 2.91
C ASN A 408 -5.00 -14.53 3.08
N ILE A 409 -4.15 -15.48 3.48
CA ILE A 409 -4.57 -16.82 3.87
C ILE A 409 -4.85 -16.77 5.38
N ASN A 410 -6.09 -17.07 5.80
CA ASN A 410 -6.49 -16.98 7.21
C ASN A 410 -6.74 -18.39 7.76
N ARG A 411 -5.99 -18.80 8.80
CA ARG A 411 -6.15 -19.94 9.74
C ARG A 411 -6.54 -21.35 9.22
N ALA A 412 -7.22 -21.49 8.09
CA ALA A 412 -7.77 -22.71 7.49
C ALA A 412 -7.04 -23.17 6.21
N GLY A 413 -5.83 -22.65 5.92
CA GLY A 413 -5.04 -23.05 4.76
C GLY A 413 -5.50 -22.44 3.44
N GLU A 414 -5.00 -22.97 2.32
CA GLU A 414 -5.41 -22.60 0.96
C GLU A 414 -6.80 -23.18 0.64
N GLY A 415 -7.83 -22.62 1.27
CA GLY A 415 -9.22 -22.96 0.96
C GLY A 415 -9.55 -22.61 -0.50
N ARG A 416 -10.43 -23.40 -1.14
CA ARG A 416 -10.90 -23.15 -2.53
C ARG A 416 -11.59 -21.79 -2.70
N CYS A 417 -12.00 -21.12 -1.63
CA CYS A 417 -12.55 -19.77 -1.65
C CYS A 417 -11.53 -18.73 -2.14
N LEU A 418 -10.24 -18.87 -1.85
CA LEU A 418 -9.21 -17.88 -2.23
C LEU A 418 -9.02 -17.78 -3.75
N PRO A 419 -8.72 -18.88 -4.49
CA PRO A 419 -8.66 -18.81 -5.95
C PRO A 419 -10.02 -18.42 -6.56
N MET A 420 -11.14 -18.85 -5.98
CA MET A 420 -12.47 -18.46 -6.47
C MET A 420 -12.74 -16.96 -6.33
N ALA A 421 -12.38 -16.35 -5.22
CA ALA A 421 -12.55 -14.91 -5.00
C ALA A 421 -11.70 -14.10 -6.00
N ILE A 422 -10.46 -14.53 -6.26
CA ILE A 422 -9.59 -13.92 -7.27
C ILE A 422 -10.21 -14.01 -8.67
N LEU A 423 -10.73 -15.19 -9.04
CA LEU A 423 -11.37 -15.38 -10.35
C LEU A 423 -12.65 -14.55 -10.49
N GLU A 424 -13.50 -14.53 -9.45
CA GLU A 424 -14.70 -13.69 -9.41
C GLU A 424 -14.35 -12.21 -9.55
N ARG A 425 -13.28 -11.74 -8.90
CA ARG A 425 -12.81 -10.36 -9.03
C ARG A 425 -12.34 -10.05 -10.44
N LEU A 426 -11.49 -10.91 -11.01
CA LEU A 426 -11.00 -10.76 -12.38
C LEU A 426 -12.15 -10.69 -13.40
N PHE A 427 -13.14 -11.58 -13.32
CA PHE A 427 -14.27 -11.58 -14.26
C PHE A 427 -15.17 -10.36 -14.15
N LYS A 428 -15.23 -9.70 -12.98
CA LYS A 428 -15.95 -8.42 -12.82
C LYS A 428 -15.26 -7.25 -13.51
N GLU A 429 -13.95 -7.34 -13.73
CA GLU A 429 -13.14 -6.22 -14.22
C GLU A 429 -12.68 -6.37 -15.66
N ILE A 430 -12.44 -7.60 -16.13
CA ILE A 430 -12.10 -7.85 -17.53
C ILE A 430 -13.34 -7.74 -18.42
N GLN A 431 -13.15 -7.27 -19.65
CA GLN A 431 -14.23 -7.07 -20.59
C GLN A 431 -14.87 -8.41 -21.02
N PRO A 432 -16.16 -8.43 -21.43
CA PRO A 432 -16.92 -9.66 -21.70
C PRO A 432 -16.41 -10.54 -22.85
N GLN A 433 -15.53 -10.04 -23.71
CA GLN A 433 -14.93 -10.80 -24.81
C GLN A 433 -13.64 -11.51 -24.40
N MET A 434 -12.98 -11.05 -23.32
CA MET A 434 -11.71 -11.60 -22.87
C MET A 434 -11.87 -13.03 -22.37
N LYS A 435 -10.92 -13.90 -22.70
CA LYS A 435 -10.88 -15.29 -22.26
C LYS A 435 -9.79 -15.45 -21.21
N LEU A 436 -10.10 -16.13 -20.12
CA LEU A 436 -9.15 -16.36 -19.04
C LEU A 436 -8.50 -17.74 -19.17
N ARG A 437 -7.18 -17.78 -18.99
CA ARG A 437 -6.32 -18.97 -19.03
C ARG A 437 -5.61 -19.06 -17.70
N VAL A 438 -5.99 -20.01 -16.86
CA VAL A 438 -5.54 -20.11 -15.46
C VAL A 438 -4.57 -21.28 -15.32
N LEU A 439 -3.34 -20.99 -14.90
CA LEU A 439 -2.39 -21.99 -14.46
C LEU A 439 -2.38 -22.04 -12.92
N TYR A 440 -2.52 -23.23 -12.36
CA TYR A 440 -2.48 -23.43 -10.92
C TYR A 440 -1.98 -24.84 -10.63
N ASP A 441 -1.21 -25.03 -9.57
CA ASP A 441 -0.69 -26.33 -9.13
C ASP A 441 -1.76 -27.41 -9.02
N ILE A 442 -2.96 -27.03 -8.59
CA ILE A 442 -4.13 -27.91 -8.52
C ILE A 442 -5.25 -27.44 -9.47
N GLY A 443 -4.88 -26.83 -10.61
CA GLY A 443 -5.82 -26.35 -11.62
C GLY A 443 -6.76 -27.43 -12.16
N CYS A 444 -6.29 -28.68 -12.25
CA CYS A 444 -7.13 -29.82 -12.62
C CYS A 444 -8.27 -30.08 -11.61
N SER A 445 -7.98 -29.96 -10.30
CA SER A 445 -8.93 -30.14 -9.20
C SER A 445 -9.90 -28.98 -9.14
N LEU A 446 -9.41 -27.76 -9.36
CA LEU A 446 -10.25 -26.56 -9.39
C LEU A 446 -11.23 -26.56 -10.56
N ASP A 447 -10.81 -26.95 -11.78
CA ASP A 447 -11.69 -27.06 -12.94
C ASP A 447 -12.81 -28.10 -12.72
N LYS A 448 -12.44 -29.29 -12.21
CA LYS A 448 -13.41 -30.34 -11.85
C LYS A 448 -14.40 -29.81 -10.81
N PHE A 449 -13.90 -29.13 -9.78
CA PHE A 449 -14.71 -28.57 -8.71
C PHE A 449 -15.74 -27.56 -9.23
N ILE A 450 -15.30 -26.58 -10.03
CA ILE A 450 -16.17 -25.57 -10.63
C ILE A 450 -17.28 -26.23 -11.47
N LYS A 451 -16.93 -27.20 -12.30
CA LYS A 451 -17.89 -27.93 -13.16
C LYS A 451 -18.89 -28.76 -12.37
N ILE A 452 -18.40 -29.55 -11.41
CA ILE A 452 -19.23 -30.40 -10.56
C ILE A 452 -20.21 -29.53 -9.76
N ARG A 453 -19.75 -28.38 -9.26
CA ARG A 453 -20.53 -27.47 -8.40
C ARG A 453 -21.27 -26.40 -9.17
N LYS A 454 -21.18 -26.37 -10.50
CA LYS A 454 -21.84 -25.40 -11.38
C LYS A 454 -21.58 -23.95 -10.94
N LEU A 455 -20.36 -23.69 -10.50
CA LEU A 455 -19.90 -22.34 -10.13
C LEU A 455 -19.53 -21.58 -11.40
N LEU A 456 -19.68 -20.25 -11.40
CA LEU A 456 -19.32 -19.38 -12.53
C LEU A 456 -19.90 -19.85 -13.89
N PRO A 457 -21.20 -20.12 -14.00
CA PRO A 457 -21.77 -20.73 -15.21
C PRO A 457 -21.66 -19.85 -16.45
N SER A 458 -21.73 -18.52 -16.30
CA SER A 458 -21.59 -17.54 -17.39
C SER A 458 -20.14 -17.40 -17.86
N GLU A 459 -19.18 -17.61 -16.97
CA GLU A 459 -17.75 -17.38 -17.22
C GLU A 459 -17.03 -18.66 -17.64
N THR A 460 -17.54 -19.83 -17.25
CA THR A 460 -16.95 -21.15 -17.59
C THR A 460 -16.63 -21.31 -19.08
N PRO A 461 -17.48 -20.91 -20.05
CA PRO A 461 -17.15 -21.01 -21.48
C PRO A 461 -15.94 -20.17 -21.91
N ARG A 462 -15.61 -19.13 -21.15
CA ARG A 462 -14.49 -18.22 -21.40
C ARG A 462 -13.25 -18.57 -20.57
N MET A 463 -13.31 -19.60 -19.73
CA MET A 463 -12.25 -20.01 -18.81
C MET A 463 -11.64 -21.36 -19.23
N LYS A 464 -10.31 -21.47 -19.11
CA LYS A 464 -9.59 -22.74 -19.30
C LYS A 464 -8.51 -22.88 -18.25
N PHE A 465 -8.36 -24.08 -17.71
CA PHE A 465 -7.35 -24.41 -16.69
C PHE A 465 -6.23 -25.27 -17.26
N ALA A 466 -5.03 -25.08 -16.71
CA ALA A 466 -3.89 -25.98 -16.82
C ALA A 466 -3.21 -26.10 -15.45
N THR A 467 -2.39 -27.12 -15.31
CA THR A 467 -1.48 -27.27 -14.19
C THR A 467 -0.17 -26.53 -14.49
N SER A 468 0.41 -25.87 -13.48
CA SER A 468 1.77 -25.30 -13.58
C SER A 468 2.76 -26.36 -14.08
N ILE A 469 3.71 -25.98 -14.93
CA ILE A 469 4.48 -26.95 -15.72
C ILE A 469 5.37 -27.85 -14.87
N PHE A 470 5.95 -27.32 -13.77
CA PHE A 470 6.79 -28.12 -12.88
C PHE A 470 5.97 -29.04 -11.97
N HIS A 471 4.72 -28.67 -11.73
CA HIS A 471 3.79 -29.44 -10.89
C HIS A 471 2.99 -30.46 -11.70
N SER A 472 2.99 -30.39 -13.03
CA SER A 472 2.17 -31.25 -13.89
C SER A 472 2.43 -32.75 -13.67
N TYR A 473 3.67 -33.16 -13.39
CA TYR A 473 4.03 -34.58 -13.26
C TYR A 473 3.61 -35.24 -11.93
N VAL A 474 3.22 -34.47 -10.92
CA VAL A 474 2.74 -35.02 -9.63
C VAL A 474 1.24 -35.31 -9.64
N HIS A 475 0.55 -35.10 -10.77
CA HIS A 475 -0.86 -35.43 -10.95
C HIS A 475 -1.05 -36.82 -11.57
N GLU A 476 -2.25 -37.38 -11.44
CA GLU A 476 -2.61 -38.65 -12.10
C GLU A 476 -2.52 -38.53 -13.63
N TRP A 477 -2.22 -39.65 -14.29
CA TRP A 477 -1.96 -39.70 -15.74
C TRP A 477 -3.03 -39.00 -16.59
N GLU A 478 -4.31 -39.20 -16.30
CA GLU A 478 -5.41 -38.52 -17.01
C GLU A 478 -5.35 -36.99 -16.85
N CYS A 479 -5.03 -36.51 -15.64
CA CYS A 479 -4.84 -35.10 -15.37
C CYS A 479 -3.59 -34.56 -16.09
N GLN A 480 -2.50 -35.33 -16.17
CA GLN A 480 -1.32 -34.93 -16.93
C GLN A 480 -1.68 -34.72 -18.41
N MET A 481 -2.36 -35.68 -19.02
CA MET A 481 -2.74 -35.58 -20.44
C MET A 481 -3.69 -34.41 -20.70
N LYS A 482 -4.62 -34.13 -19.78
CA LYS A 482 -5.67 -33.13 -19.97
C LYS A 482 -5.29 -31.71 -19.53
N TYR A 483 -4.42 -31.54 -18.54
CA TYR A 483 -4.11 -30.23 -17.95
C TYR A 483 -2.64 -29.82 -18.06
N ASN A 484 -1.72 -30.69 -18.50
CA ASN A 484 -0.34 -30.27 -18.73
C ASN A 484 -0.30 -29.30 -19.94
N PRO A 485 0.24 -28.09 -19.80
CA PRO A 485 0.26 -27.10 -20.86
C PRO A 485 1.09 -27.54 -22.08
N ARG A 486 2.02 -28.50 -21.92
CA ARG A 486 2.79 -29.09 -23.05
C ARG A 486 1.95 -29.97 -23.97
N TYR A 487 0.90 -30.58 -23.45
CA TYR A 487 0.04 -31.49 -24.22
C TYR A 487 -1.24 -30.82 -24.72
N ASN A 488 -1.46 -29.55 -24.36
CA ASN A 488 -2.67 -28.81 -24.68
C ASN A 488 -2.40 -27.58 -25.54
N VAL A 489 -3.24 -27.36 -26.55
CA VAL A 489 -3.14 -26.18 -27.42
C VAL A 489 -3.59 -24.92 -26.68
N GLY A 490 -2.92 -23.80 -26.95
CA GLY A 490 -3.34 -22.45 -26.52
C GLY A 490 -2.58 -21.89 -25.31
N TRP A 491 -1.50 -22.53 -24.84
CA TRP A 491 -0.70 -22.03 -23.72
C TRP A 491 0.58 -21.27 -24.14
N GLY A 492 1.02 -21.43 -25.39
CA GLY A 492 2.27 -20.83 -25.86
C GLY A 492 3.46 -21.28 -24.99
N LEU A 493 4.27 -20.31 -24.55
CA LEU A 493 5.40 -20.52 -23.64
C LEU A 493 5.08 -20.21 -22.17
N SER A 494 3.80 -20.15 -21.79
CA SER A 494 3.41 -19.91 -20.40
C SER A 494 3.63 -21.17 -19.56
N ASP A 495 4.43 -21.04 -18.51
CA ASP A 495 4.79 -22.13 -17.58
C ASP A 495 3.91 -22.18 -16.32
N GLY A 496 3.32 -21.05 -15.91
CA GLY A 496 2.53 -20.95 -14.68
C GLY A 496 3.36 -20.67 -13.43
N GLU A 497 4.66 -20.42 -13.57
CA GLU A 497 5.63 -20.35 -12.45
C GLU A 497 5.98 -18.91 -12.05
N GLY A 498 5.19 -17.94 -12.52
CA GLY A 498 5.47 -16.52 -12.31
C GLY A 498 5.39 -16.09 -10.84
N LEU A 499 4.51 -16.73 -10.05
CA LEU A 499 4.42 -16.46 -8.62
C LEU A 499 5.64 -16.96 -7.86
N GLU A 500 6.27 -18.07 -8.25
CA GLU A 500 7.51 -18.54 -7.62
C GLU A 500 8.65 -17.51 -7.77
N ARG A 501 8.72 -16.84 -8.92
CA ARG A 501 9.68 -15.73 -9.13
C ARG A 501 9.34 -14.53 -8.26
N LEU A 502 8.05 -14.18 -8.18
CA LEU A 502 7.59 -13.10 -7.30
C LEU A 502 7.88 -13.41 -5.83
N TRP A 503 7.66 -14.64 -5.38
CA TRP A 503 7.97 -15.11 -4.03
C TRP A 503 9.46 -15.04 -3.74
N SER A 504 10.30 -15.44 -4.70
CA SER A 504 11.75 -15.29 -4.58
C SER A 504 12.14 -13.83 -4.34
N TYR A 505 11.56 -12.91 -5.14
CA TYR A 505 11.79 -11.47 -5.00
C TYR A 505 11.30 -10.91 -3.66
N LEU A 506 10.14 -11.37 -3.17
CA LEU A 506 9.55 -10.92 -1.91
C LEU A 506 10.11 -11.64 -0.66
N SER A 507 10.99 -12.64 -0.84
CA SER A 507 11.59 -13.40 0.26
C SER A 507 12.32 -12.56 1.32
N PRO A 508 13.02 -11.45 0.98
CA PRO A 508 13.63 -10.57 1.98
C PRO A 508 12.59 -9.92 2.90
N LEU A 509 11.32 -9.84 2.47
CA LEU A 509 10.24 -9.25 3.26
C LEU A 509 9.69 -10.14 4.35
N VAL A 510 9.88 -11.44 4.22
CA VAL A 510 9.27 -12.44 5.10
C VAL A 510 9.65 -12.21 6.57
N SER A 511 10.91 -11.90 6.86
CA SER A 511 11.39 -11.76 8.24
C SER A 511 10.85 -10.49 8.92
N PHE A 512 10.90 -9.36 8.23
CA PHE A 512 10.53 -8.07 8.81
C PHE A 512 9.02 -7.86 8.84
N LEU A 513 8.29 -8.32 7.82
CA LEU A 513 6.82 -8.16 7.75
C LEU A 513 6.08 -9.04 8.73
N ARG A 514 6.70 -10.13 9.19
CA ARG A 514 6.08 -11.05 10.16
C ARG A 514 5.75 -10.39 11.50
N ASN A 515 6.48 -9.34 11.87
CA ASN A 515 6.29 -8.61 13.13
C ASN A 515 5.88 -7.13 12.90
N ALA A 516 5.49 -6.77 11.68
CA ALA A 516 5.00 -5.42 11.38
C ALA A 516 3.56 -5.22 11.89
N ALA A 517 3.07 -3.99 11.93
CA ALA A 517 1.63 -3.80 12.06
C ALA A 517 0.92 -4.25 10.76
N ARG A 518 -0.31 -4.77 10.86
CA ARG A 518 -1.04 -5.32 9.71
C ARG A 518 -1.14 -4.37 8.51
N ASN A 519 -1.53 -3.11 8.73
CA ASN A 519 -1.57 -2.09 7.66
C ASN A 519 -0.20 -1.84 7.03
N HIS A 520 0.88 -1.81 7.84
CA HIS A 520 2.23 -1.64 7.33
C HIS A 520 2.64 -2.82 6.46
N ARG A 521 2.28 -4.05 6.86
CA ARG A 521 2.53 -5.26 6.08
C ARG A 521 1.86 -5.22 4.72
N LEU A 522 0.56 -4.93 4.64
CA LEU A 522 -0.15 -4.91 3.37
C LEU A 522 0.40 -3.85 2.41
N ASN A 523 0.68 -2.65 2.94
CA ASN A 523 1.26 -1.56 2.15
C ASN A 523 2.65 -1.95 1.61
N CYS A 524 3.53 -2.49 2.46
CA CYS A 524 4.87 -2.90 2.05
C CYS A 524 4.87 -4.03 1.03
N SER A 525 4.00 -5.04 1.19
CA SER A 525 3.84 -6.12 0.20
C SER A 525 3.34 -5.59 -1.15
N THR A 526 2.37 -4.68 -1.15
CA THR A 526 1.84 -4.08 -2.38
C THR A 526 2.91 -3.27 -3.11
N ILE A 527 3.64 -2.44 -2.36
CA ILE A 527 4.67 -1.56 -2.91
C ILE A 527 5.82 -2.37 -3.53
N ALA A 528 6.33 -3.38 -2.81
CA ALA A 528 7.40 -4.23 -3.32
C ALA A 528 6.96 -5.13 -4.48
N ALA A 529 5.69 -5.56 -4.52
CA ALA A 529 5.22 -6.31 -5.67
C ALA A 529 5.02 -5.41 -6.90
N CYS A 530 4.66 -4.14 -6.76
CA CYS A 530 4.61 -3.19 -7.88
C CYS A 530 6.01 -2.93 -8.48
N SER A 531 7.10 -3.05 -7.71
CA SER A 531 8.44 -2.78 -8.23
C SER A 531 8.95 -3.88 -9.16
N THR A 532 8.38 -5.09 -9.13
CA THR A 532 8.71 -6.16 -10.09
C THR A 532 8.01 -5.98 -11.44
N THR A 533 7.01 -5.12 -11.53
CA THR A 533 6.13 -4.98 -12.71
C THR A 533 6.45 -3.75 -13.56
N ASN A 534 7.34 -2.87 -13.10
CA ASN A 534 7.80 -1.70 -13.85
C ASN A 534 8.81 -2.11 -14.93
N TRP A 535 8.29 -2.52 -16.09
CA TRP A 535 9.04 -2.77 -17.34
C TRP A 535 9.14 -1.51 -18.21
#